data_AF-A0A1H6JB68-F1
#
_entry.id   AF-A0A1H6JB68-F1
#
_cell.length_a   1.000
_cell.length_b   1.000
_cell.length_c   1.000
_cell.angle_alpha   90.00
_cell.angle_beta   90.00
_cell.angle_gamma   90.00
#
_symmetry.space_group_name_H-M   'P 1'
#
loop_
_entity.id
_entity.type
_entity.pdbx_description
1 polymer ?
#
loop_
_entity_poly.entity_id
_entity_poly.type
_entity_poly.pdbx_seq_one_letter_code
_entity_poly.pdbx_strand_id
1 'polypeptide(L)'
;MCPAPHTDGTHDDTVHDDTVHDRLERYFVVSALRCRDCGDLHEQVRVGGETYTAADFAIDSLAEWRLEMDKEESWIRSHRSAVQEVLPDLADDWPETTAAVRDRLLAE
;
A
#
# COMPACT_ATOMS: atom_id res chain seq x y z
N MET A 1 -7.07 51.42 -6.27
CA MET A 1 -7.10 50.51 -5.11
C MET A 1 -7.38 49.10 -5.61
N CYS A 2 -6.43 48.20 -5.48
CA CYS A 2 -6.57 46.78 -5.81
C CYS A 2 -6.52 45.99 -4.49
N PRO A 3 -7.47 45.09 -4.19
CA PRO A 3 -7.32 44.19 -3.06
C PRO A 3 -6.34 43.07 -3.42
N ALA A 4 -5.44 42.74 -2.49
CA ALA A 4 -4.56 41.59 -2.57
C ALA A 4 -5.35 40.29 -2.35
N PRO A 5 -5.05 39.20 -3.07
CA PRO A 5 -5.48 37.88 -2.62
C PRO A 5 -4.60 37.47 -1.43
N HIS A 6 -5.25 37.24 -0.29
CA HIS A 6 -4.64 36.49 0.80
C HIS A 6 -4.52 35.04 0.31
N THR A 7 -3.32 34.63 -0.03
CA THR A 7 -2.98 33.21 -0.19
C THR A 7 -3.11 32.56 1.17
N ASP A 8 -4.11 31.70 1.29
CA ASP A 8 -4.30 30.76 2.38
C ASP A 8 -3.02 29.92 2.51
N GLY A 9 -2.38 30.03 3.68
CA GLY A 9 -1.12 29.38 3.98
C GLY A 9 -1.37 27.98 4.54
N THR A 10 -1.11 26.98 3.69
CA THR A 10 -0.43 25.71 4.00
C THR A 10 -0.88 24.92 5.24
N HIS A 11 -1.50 23.75 4.99
CA HIS A 11 -0.96 22.50 5.52
C HIS A 11 -0.81 21.50 4.36
N ASP A 12 0.33 21.62 3.68
CA ASP A 12 0.89 20.62 2.78
C ASP A 12 1.60 19.57 3.67
N ASP A 13 0.81 18.80 4.43
CA ASP A 13 1.31 17.67 5.23
C ASP A 13 0.76 16.33 4.67
N THR A 14 -0.30 16.40 3.87
CA THR A 14 -0.96 15.24 3.24
C THR A 14 -0.11 14.57 2.16
N VAL A 15 0.86 15.26 1.55
CA VAL A 15 1.64 14.70 0.43
C VAL A 15 2.53 13.52 0.85
N HIS A 16 3.01 13.53 2.11
CA HIS A 16 3.74 12.38 2.64
C HIS A 16 2.80 11.20 2.90
N ASP A 17 1.64 11.46 3.50
CA ASP A 17 0.62 10.45 3.81
C ASP A 17 0.06 9.76 2.57
N ASP A 18 -0.31 10.52 1.53
CA ASP A 18 -0.80 9.97 0.25
C ASP A 18 0.22 9.03 -0.41
N THR A 19 1.52 9.33 -0.28
CA THR A 19 2.59 8.48 -0.84
C THR A 19 2.74 7.18 -0.04
N VAL A 20 2.54 7.20 1.28
CA VAL A 20 2.56 5.98 2.10
C VAL A 20 1.31 5.15 1.86
N HIS A 21 0.15 5.79 1.73
CA HIS A 21 -1.12 5.13 1.45
C HIS A 21 -1.11 4.41 0.11
N ASP A 22 -0.77 5.10 -0.99
CA ASP A 22 -0.68 4.51 -2.34
C ASP A 22 0.28 3.30 -2.37
N ARG A 23 1.39 3.42 -1.65
CA ARG A 23 2.40 2.36 -1.59
C ARG A 23 1.94 1.15 -0.77
N LEU A 24 1.22 1.35 0.31
CA LEU A 24 0.61 0.27 1.09
C LEU A 24 -0.53 -0.40 0.33
N GLU A 25 -1.36 0.37 -0.37
CA GLU A 25 -2.42 -0.16 -1.22
C GLU A 25 -1.82 -1.03 -2.33
N ARG A 26 -0.76 -0.55 -2.99
CA ARG A 26 0.03 -1.34 -3.94
C ARG A 26 0.55 -2.62 -3.31
N TYR A 27 1.12 -2.56 -2.10
CA TYR A 27 1.56 -3.75 -1.39
C TYR A 27 0.41 -4.73 -1.13
N PHE A 28 -0.76 -4.24 -0.73
CA PHE A 28 -1.95 -5.08 -0.49
C PHE A 28 -2.43 -5.76 -1.77
N VAL A 29 -2.54 -5.00 -2.86
CA VAL A 29 -2.90 -5.54 -4.17
C VAL A 29 -1.89 -6.60 -4.62
N VAL A 30 -0.59 -6.29 -4.55
CA VAL A 30 0.47 -7.24 -4.90
C VAL A 30 0.37 -8.48 -4.01
N SER A 31 0.18 -8.33 -2.70
CA SER A 31 0.03 -9.46 -1.79
C SER A 31 -1.18 -10.35 -2.14
N ALA A 32 -2.26 -9.75 -2.63
CA ALA A 32 -3.48 -10.42 -3.01
C ALA A 32 -3.39 -11.12 -4.39
N LEU A 33 -2.38 -10.79 -5.22
CA LEU A 33 -2.09 -11.53 -6.47
C LEU A 33 -1.78 -13.00 -6.19
N ARG A 34 -1.18 -13.31 -5.03
CA ARG A 34 -0.90 -14.68 -4.67
C ARG A 34 -2.06 -15.24 -3.86
N CYS A 35 -2.72 -16.27 -4.39
CA CYS A 35 -3.76 -16.93 -3.63
C CYS A 35 -3.17 -17.72 -2.47
N ARG A 36 -3.75 -17.52 -1.31
CA ARG A 36 -3.36 -18.19 -0.07
C ARG A 36 -3.63 -19.70 -0.11
N ASP A 37 -4.62 -20.13 -0.91
CA ASP A 37 -5.09 -21.52 -0.95
C ASP A 37 -4.29 -22.38 -1.95
N CYS A 38 -4.15 -21.93 -3.21
CA CYS A 38 -3.38 -22.67 -4.22
C CYS A 38 -1.89 -22.30 -4.23
N GLY A 39 -1.52 -21.13 -3.72
CA GLY A 39 -0.13 -20.65 -3.70
C GLY A 39 0.37 -20.08 -5.03
N ASP A 40 -0.44 -20.14 -6.09
CA ASP A 40 -0.17 -19.60 -7.41
C ASP A 40 -0.54 -18.11 -7.53
N LEU A 41 0.02 -17.46 -8.55
CA LEU A 41 -0.34 -16.10 -8.93
C LEU A 41 -1.64 -16.12 -9.74
N HIS A 42 -2.63 -15.38 -9.25
CA HIS A 42 -3.82 -15.07 -10.01
C HIS A 42 -3.50 -13.93 -10.97
N GLU A 43 -3.84 -14.13 -12.26
CA GLU A 43 -3.62 -13.13 -13.30
C GLU A 43 -4.36 -11.82 -13.00
N GLN A 44 -5.44 -11.88 -12.22
CA GLN A 44 -6.30 -10.76 -11.90
C GLN A 44 -6.89 -10.87 -10.49
N VAL A 45 -6.85 -9.78 -9.73
CA VAL A 45 -7.43 -9.64 -8.40
C VAL A 45 -8.38 -8.46 -8.40
N ARG A 46 -9.53 -8.64 -7.76
CA ARG A 46 -10.49 -7.56 -7.59
C ARG A 46 -10.43 -7.02 -6.18
N VAL A 47 -10.28 -5.71 -6.09
CA VAL A 47 -9.96 -4.96 -4.88
C VAL A 47 -10.75 -3.66 -4.92
N GLY A 48 -11.56 -3.34 -3.91
CA GLY A 48 -12.32 -2.08 -3.88
C GLY A 48 -13.29 -1.87 -5.06
N GLY A 49 -13.58 -2.93 -5.84
CA GLY A 49 -14.33 -2.83 -7.10
C GLY A 49 -13.47 -2.66 -8.36
N GLU A 50 -12.20 -2.29 -8.20
CA GLU A 50 -11.18 -2.21 -9.25
C GLU A 50 -10.50 -3.56 -9.48
N THR A 51 -9.99 -3.78 -10.70
CA THR A 51 -9.33 -5.05 -11.07
C THR A 51 -7.88 -4.75 -11.40
N TYR A 52 -6.99 -5.38 -10.64
CA TYR A 52 -5.55 -5.26 -10.82
C TYR A 52 -5.01 -6.57 -11.36
N THR A 53 -3.94 -6.49 -12.16
CA THR A 53 -3.30 -7.65 -12.76
C THR A 53 -1.82 -7.67 -12.42
N ALA A 54 -1.19 -8.85 -12.47
CA ALA A 54 0.24 -8.96 -12.22
C ALA A 54 1.06 -8.13 -13.23
N ALA A 55 0.56 -8.00 -14.47
CA ALA A 55 1.15 -7.18 -15.51
C ALA A 55 1.17 -5.69 -15.17
N ASP A 56 0.20 -5.19 -14.39
CA ASP A 56 0.16 -3.80 -13.94
C ASP A 56 1.38 -3.44 -13.07
N PHE A 57 1.90 -4.44 -12.37
CA PHE A 57 3.08 -4.32 -11.51
C PHE A 57 4.37 -4.82 -12.16
N ALA A 58 4.34 -5.17 -13.45
CA ALA A 58 5.45 -5.82 -14.15
C ALA A 58 5.93 -7.12 -13.44
N ILE A 59 4.97 -7.90 -12.93
CA ILE A 59 5.21 -9.18 -12.28
C ILE A 59 4.80 -10.29 -13.25
N ASP A 60 5.78 -10.96 -13.85
CA ASP A 60 5.55 -12.08 -14.77
C ASP A 60 5.74 -13.46 -14.11
N SER A 61 6.32 -13.48 -12.90
CA SER A 61 6.65 -14.72 -12.20
C SER A 61 6.52 -14.63 -10.69
N LEU A 62 6.37 -15.79 -10.04
CA LEU A 62 6.36 -15.88 -8.57
C LEU A 62 7.69 -15.42 -7.95
N ALA A 63 8.80 -15.52 -8.67
CA ALA A 63 10.09 -14.99 -8.21
C ALA A 63 10.08 -13.46 -8.18
N GLU A 64 9.57 -12.82 -9.23
CA GLU A 64 9.43 -11.36 -9.29
C GLU A 64 8.41 -10.83 -8.28
N TRP A 65 7.31 -11.55 -8.10
CA TRP A 65 6.35 -11.24 -7.04
C TRP A 65 7.02 -11.23 -5.66
N ARG A 66 7.84 -12.24 -5.35
CA ARG A 66 8.58 -12.29 -4.08
C ARG A 66 9.57 -11.15 -3.94
N LEU A 67 10.24 -10.74 -5.03
CA LEU A 67 11.19 -9.63 -5.01
C LEU A 67 10.49 -8.30 -4.76
N GLU A 68 9.36 -8.05 -5.43
CA GLU A 68 8.57 -6.83 -5.19
C GLU A 68 8.01 -6.83 -3.75
N MET A 69 7.49 -7.96 -3.27
CA MET A 69 7.06 -8.11 -1.87
C MET A 69 8.20 -7.81 -0.89
N ASP A 70 9.39 -8.36 -1.08
CA ASP A 70 10.53 -8.15 -0.19
C ASP A 70 10.99 -6.67 -0.15
N LYS A 71 10.98 -6.02 -1.32
CA LYS A 71 11.27 -4.59 -1.46
C LYS A 71 10.26 -3.73 -0.70
N GLU A 72 8.97 -4.02 -0.86
CA GLU A 72 7.91 -3.28 -0.17
C GLU A 72 7.91 -3.57 1.34
N GLU A 73 8.10 -4.82 1.77
CA GLU A 73 8.24 -5.17 3.20
C GLU A 73 9.45 -4.48 3.85
N SER A 74 10.57 -4.42 3.13
CA SER A 74 11.78 -3.71 3.59
C SER A 74 11.54 -2.20 3.71
N TRP A 75 10.77 -1.63 2.79
CA TRP A 75 10.38 -0.23 2.86
C TRP A 75 9.44 0.03 4.04
N ILE A 76 8.41 -0.80 4.26
CA ILE A 76 7.49 -0.73 5.40
C ILE A 76 8.27 -0.82 6.72
N ARG A 77 9.21 -1.75 6.83
CA ARG A 77 10.06 -1.89 8.02
C ARG A 77 10.99 -0.70 8.25
N SER A 78 11.34 0.05 7.20
CA SER A 78 12.14 1.26 7.32
C SER A 78 11.29 2.51 7.63
N HIS A 79 9.99 2.49 7.29
CA HIS A 79 9.04 3.60 7.46
C HIS A 79 7.92 3.25 8.45
N ARG A 80 8.26 2.48 9.51
CA ARG A 80 7.27 1.94 10.46
C ARG A 80 6.34 3.00 11.04
N SER A 81 6.88 4.14 11.47
CA SER A 81 6.10 5.22 12.09
C SER A 81 5.03 5.76 11.14
N ALA A 82 5.42 6.12 9.91
CA ALA A 82 4.48 6.64 8.92
C ALA A 82 3.44 5.58 8.52
N VAL A 83 3.85 4.32 8.38
CA VAL A 83 2.92 3.22 8.12
C VAL A 83 1.93 3.02 9.27
N GLN A 84 2.37 3.14 10.53
CA GLN A 84 1.49 3.04 11.70
C GLN A 84 0.42 4.13 11.75
N GLU A 85 0.73 5.33 11.24
CA GLU A 85 -0.20 6.45 11.21
C GLU A 85 -1.32 6.26 10.17
N VAL A 86 -1.01 5.66 9.01
CA VAL A 86 -2.00 5.44 7.92
C VAL A 86 -2.72 4.10 7.96
N LEU A 87 -2.18 3.10 8.67
CA LEU A 87 -2.79 1.77 8.79
C LEU A 87 -4.26 1.81 9.29
N PRO A 88 -4.66 2.68 10.23
CA PRO A 88 -6.05 2.78 10.68
C PRO A 88 -7.04 3.13 9.56
N ASP A 89 -6.68 4.04 8.66
CA ASP A 89 -7.52 4.43 7.52
C ASP A 89 -7.69 3.26 6.54
N LEU A 90 -6.60 2.53 6.29
CA LEU A 90 -6.62 1.31 5.47
C LEU A 90 -7.31 0.12 6.15
N ALA A 91 -7.51 0.15 7.47
CA ALA A 91 -8.12 -0.95 8.21
C ALA A 91 -9.62 -1.10 7.92
N ASP A 92 -10.29 -0.05 7.44
CA ASP A 92 -11.71 -0.07 7.10
C ASP A 92 -11.94 -0.93 5.84
N ASP A 93 -11.12 -0.71 4.80
CA ASP A 93 -11.14 -1.48 3.56
C ASP A 93 -10.40 -2.83 3.66
N TRP A 94 -9.34 -2.90 4.48
CA TRP A 94 -8.39 -4.02 4.51
C TRP A 94 -8.07 -4.56 5.90
N PRO A 95 -9.07 -4.93 6.72
CA PRO A 95 -8.84 -5.28 8.12
C PRO A 95 -7.87 -6.45 8.30
N GLU A 96 -7.96 -7.48 7.45
CA GLU A 96 -7.09 -8.65 7.53
C GLU A 96 -5.64 -8.36 7.11
N THR A 97 -5.46 -7.59 6.03
CA THR A 97 -4.12 -7.29 5.48
C THR A 97 -3.37 -6.30 6.39
N THR A 98 -4.07 -5.27 6.86
CA THR A 98 -3.57 -4.31 7.86
C THR A 98 -3.16 -5.01 9.15
N ALA A 99 -3.98 -5.95 9.64
CA ALA A 99 -3.63 -6.75 10.81
C ALA A 99 -2.37 -7.60 10.57
N ALA A 100 -2.22 -8.21 9.39
CA ALA A 100 -1.04 -8.99 9.04
C ALA A 100 0.23 -8.13 8.95
N VAL A 101 0.17 -6.93 8.38
CA VAL A 101 1.30 -5.98 8.37
C VAL A 101 1.69 -5.59 9.79
N ARG A 102 0.70 -5.24 10.62
CA ARG A 102 0.94 -4.86 12.01
C ARG A 102 1.59 -5.99 12.80
N ASP A 103 1.13 -7.22 12.62
CA ASP A 103 1.63 -8.40 13.35
C ASP A 103 2.99 -8.91 12.84
N ARG A 104 3.25 -8.82 11.52
CA ARG A 104 4.46 -9.41 10.92
C ARG A 104 5.59 -8.44 10.67
N LEU A 105 5.28 -7.18 10.38
CA LEU A 105 6.27 -6.19 9.93
C LEU A 105 6.52 -5.10 10.97
N LEU A 106 5.54 -4.88 11.86
CA LEU A 106 5.59 -3.85 12.90
C LEU A 106 5.63 -4.42 14.32
N ALA A 107 5.43 -5.73 14.51
CA ALA A 107 5.68 -6.37 15.79
C ALA A 107 7.18 -6.35 16.08
N GLU A 108 7.54 -5.92 17.30
CA GLU A 108 8.91 -5.80 17.80
C GLU A 108 9.53 -7.15 18.18
#